data_AF-A0A9E2CJI0-F1
#
_entry.id   AF-A0A9E2CJI0-F1
#
_cell.length_a   1.000
_cell.length_b   1.000
_cell.length_c   1.000
_cell.angle_alpha   90.00
_cell.angle_beta   90.00
_cell.angle_gamma   90.00
#
_symmetry.space_group_name_H-M   'P 1'
#
loop_
_entity.id
_entity.type
_entity.pdbx_description
1 polymer ?
#
loop_
_entity_poly.entity_id
_entity_poly.type
_entity_poly.pdbx_seq_one_letter_code
_entity_poly.pdbx_strand_id
1 'polypeptide(L)'
;MVVGSLRQETEVAIIGGGPGGYIAALRAADLGKEVTLIEERKRLGGTCLLEGCIPSKALITAVELADSARAASKMGLTFENLSIDLSALRQWIESVVSGLTKGIDGLLKRRGVEVIHGRALFDGPRSLILENSDTAGIDFRECIIATGSRINELPPEYDLAIWSSAEALKIPEVPERLLVVGGGYIGLELGLVYAGLGSRVTMVEFLPRLLLGADPDLVEVVVKNCKKKFESILVESKVADIKKTSSGFTATIEHEGKTHTAEFDQVLAAVGRRPNTDNLGLETAGIVLNGEGLIEVTPEGRTAVPHIYAIGDVTPGPPLAHKAIREAKVDSLVRTQNHLRKRPWRYRQRG
;
A
#
# COMPACT_ATOMS: atom_id res chain seq x y z
N MET A 1 -33.22 -8.36 26.67
CA MET A 1 -32.00 -7.69 27.17
C MET A 1 -31.51 -6.77 26.08
N VAL A 2 -31.60 -5.47 26.30
CA VAL A 2 -31.10 -4.47 25.35
C VAL A 2 -29.57 -4.50 25.48
N VAL A 3 -28.89 -5.10 24.50
CA VAL A 3 -27.45 -4.92 24.35
C VAL A 3 -27.28 -3.47 23.92
N GLY A 4 -27.16 -2.56 24.89
CA GLY A 4 -26.77 -1.19 24.60
C GLY A 4 -25.41 -1.26 23.91
N SER A 5 -25.36 -0.84 22.65
CA SER A 5 -24.13 -0.76 21.87
C SER A 5 -23.15 0.15 22.62
N LEU A 6 -22.14 -0.45 23.27
CA LEU A 6 -21.17 0.32 24.03
C LEU A 6 -20.33 1.14 23.04
N ARG A 7 -20.59 2.45 23.01
CA ARG A 7 -19.76 3.42 22.29
C ARG A 7 -18.61 3.84 23.21
N GLN A 8 -17.40 3.88 22.67
CA GLN A 8 -16.22 4.39 23.36
C GLN A 8 -16.00 5.87 23.03
N GLU A 9 -15.29 6.58 23.90
CA GLU A 9 -14.88 7.96 23.66
C GLU A 9 -13.35 8.03 23.59
N THR A 10 -12.80 8.84 22.69
CA THR A 10 -11.34 9.04 22.58
C THR A 10 -11.00 10.49 22.25
N GLU A 11 -9.82 10.97 22.64
CA GLU A 11 -9.38 12.29 22.17
C GLU A 11 -9.04 12.27 20.68
N VAL A 12 -8.29 11.26 20.23
CA VAL A 12 -7.85 11.15 18.84
C VAL A 12 -8.18 9.76 18.28
N ALA A 13 -9.11 9.72 17.32
CA ALA A 13 -9.35 8.52 16.52
C ALA A 13 -8.45 8.53 15.28
N ILE A 14 -7.87 7.38 14.94
CA ILE A 14 -7.03 7.22 13.74
C ILE A 14 -7.55 6.05 12.93
N ILE A 15 -7.95 6.30 11.68
CA ILE A 15 -8.50 5.26 10.80
C ILE A 15 -7.39 4.78 9.85
N GLY A 16 -6.92 3.56 10.07
CA GLY A 16 -5.88 2.90 9.27
C GLY A 16 -4.55 2.80 10.02
N GLY A 17 -3.97 1.60 10.08
CA GLY A 17 -2.72 1.27 10.74
C GLY A 17 -1.49 1.25 9.81
N GLY A 18 -1.54 1.97 8.68
CA GLY A 18 -0.42 2.14 7.75
C GLY A 18 0.66 3.12 8.24
N PRO A 19 1.72 3.37 7.45
CA PRO A 19 2.83 4.25 7.82
C PRO A 19 2.43 5.64 8.32
N GLY A 20 1.42 6.25 7.70
CA GLY A 20 0.85 7.51 8.20
C GLY A 20 0.15 7.34 9.55
N GLY A 21 -0.80 6.39 9.62
CA GLY A 21 -1.66 6.19 10.78
C GLY A 21 -0.93 5.77 12.05
N TYR A 22 -0.09 4.74 12.02
CA TYR A 22 0.61 4.31 13.24
C TYR A 22 1.64 5.36 13.70
N ILE A 23 2.27 6.11 12.79
CA ILE A 23 3.17 7.21 13.18
C ILE A 23 2.37 8.36 13.80
N ALA A 24 1.21 8.70 13.24
CA ALA A 24 0.31 9.70 13.83
C ALA A 24 -0.14 9.27 15.23
N ALA A 25 -0.44 7.98 15.43
CA ALA A 25 -0.83 7.46 16.74
C ALA A 25 0.28 7.56 17.78
N LEU A 26 1.49 7.12 17.41
CA LEU A 26 2.67 7.25 18.27
C LEU A 26 2.93 8.73 18.62
N ARG A 27 2.81 9.63 17.63
CA ARG A 27 3.03 11.06 17.84
C ARG A 27 1.97 11.69 18.73
N ALA A 28 0.70 11.34 18.57
CA ALA A 28 -0.39 11.83 19.39
C ALA A 28 -0.23 11.40 20.84
N ALA A 29 0.11 10.13 21.06
CA ALA A 29 0.40 9.61 22.40
C ALA A 29 1.63 10.26 23.03
N ASP A 30 2.70 10.50 22.25
CA ASP A 30 3.90 11.24 22.72
C ASP A 30 3.58 12.70 23.13
N LEU A 31 2.49 13.28 22.61
CA LEU A 31 1.97 14.60 23.00
C LEU A 31 1.00 14.55 24.20
N GLY A 32 0.79 13.36 24.77
CA GLY A 32 -0.04 13.13 25.96
C GLY A 32 -1.53 13.01 25.66
N LYS A 33 -1.91 12.65 24.43
CA LYS A 33 -3.30 12.41 24.03
C LYS A 33 -3.72 10.97 24.29
N GLU A 34 -4.99 10.79 24.61
CA GLU A 34 -5.66 9.49 24.49
C GLU A 34 -5.92 9.18 23.02
N VAL A 35 -5.51 7.99 22.57
CA VAL A 35 -5.51 7.63 21.15
C VAL A 35 -6.10 6.24 20.95
N THR A 36 -7.05 6.16 20.04
CA THR A 36 -7.58 4.90 19.54
C THR A 36 -7.29 4.79 18.04
N LEU A 37 -6.49 3.79 17.67
CA LEU A 37 -6.20 3.43 16.28
C LEU A 37 -7.13 2.29 15.85
N ILE A 38 -7.84 2.49 14.75
CA ILE A 38 -8.73 1.50 14.16
C ILE A 38 -8.08 0.92 12.90
N GLU A 39 -7.91 -0.40 12.84
CA GLU A 39 -7.37 -1.10 11.69
C GLU A 39 -8.26 -2.30 11.32
N GLU A 40 -8.70 -2.36 10.07
CA GLU A 40 -9.53 -3.45 9.57
C GLU A 40 -8.73 -4.76 9.45
N ARG A 41 -7.45 -4.67 9.10
CA ARG A 41 -6.56 -5.83 8.99
C ARG A 41 -6.15 -6.35 10.37
N LYS A 42 -5.87 -7.65 10.45
CA LYS A 42 -5.37 -8.28 11.68
C LYS A 42 -3.96 -7.84 12.10
N ARG A 43 -3.17 -7.31 11.16
CA ARG A 43 -1.78 -6.88 11.38
C ARG A 43 -1.64 -5.41 11.05
N LEU A 44 -0.88 -4.69 11.85
CA LEU A 44 -0.51 -3.29 11.59
C LEU A 44 0.63 -3.17 10.57
N GLY A 45 0.79 -1.94 10.05
CA GLY A 45 1.82 -1.55 9.09
C GLY A 45 1.28 -1.24 7.69
N GLY A 46 0.01 -1.52 7.44
CA GLY A 46 -0.70 -1.23 6.18
C GLY A 46 -0.02 -1.82 4.94
N THR A 47 -0.35 -1.28 3.77
CA THR A 47 0.15 -1.79 2.48
C THR A 47 1.67 -1.86 2.43
N CYS A 48 2.38 -0.81 2.88
CA CYS A 48 3.83 -0.73 2.74
C CYS A 48 4.58 -1.84 3.49
N LEU A 49 4.15 -2.18 4.72
CA LEU A 49 4.78 -3.27 5.47
C LEU A 49 4.28 -4.65 5.02
N LEU A 50 2.98 -4.79 4.79
CA LEU A 50 2.36 -6.11 4.66
C LEU A 50 2.48 -6.68 3.24
N GLU A 51 2.40 -5.85 2.21
CA GLU A 51 2.25 -6.27 0.81
C GLU A 51 2.80 -5.25 -0.19
N GLY A 52 3.85 -4.53 0.22
CA GLY A 52 4.43 -3.44 -0.57
C GLY A 52 5.92 -3.31 -0.34
N CYS A 53 6.35 -2.15 0.17
CA CYS A 53 7.75 -1.76 0.33
C CYS A 53 8.64 -2.85 0.95
N ILE A 54 8.23 -3.42 2.09
CA ILE A 54 9.08 -4.32 2.86
C ILE A 54 9.28 -5.66 2.16
N PRO A 55 8.23 -6.42 1.79
CA PRO A 55 8.41 -7.66 1.05
C PRO A 55 9.07 -7.43 -0.32
N SER A 56 8.77 -6.32 -1.02
CA SER A 56 9.42 -6.05 -2.31
C SER A 56 10.92 -5.80 -2.17
N LYS A 57 11.35 -5.03 -1.16
CA LYS A 57 12.77 -4.75 -0.92
C LYS A 57 13.52 -5.97 -0.37
N ALA A 58 12.87 -6.83 0.42
CA ALA A 58 13.44 -8.11 0.84
C ALA A 58 13.70 -9.02 -0.38
N LEU A 59 12.72 -9.10 -1.30
CA LEU A 59 12.84 -9.85 -2.55
C LEU A 59 13.96 -9.35 -3.45
N ILE A 60 14.00 -8.03 -3.70
CA ILE A 60 15.05 -7.39 -4.50
C ILE A 60 16.42 -7.71 -3.89
N THR A 61 16.57 -7.60 -2.57
CA THR A 61 17.82 -7.91 -1.87
C THR A 61 18.28 -9.34 -2.13
N ALA A 62 17.38 -10.32 -2.03
CA ALA A 62 17.70 -11.73 -2.26
C ALA A 62 18.12 -11.99 -3.73
N VAL A 63 17.40 -11.39 -4.68
CA VAL A 63 17.69 -11.54 -6.11
C VAL A 63 19.00 -10.84 -6.50
N GLU A 64 19.27 -9.64 -5.98
CA GLU A 64 20.52 -8.91 -6.22
C GLU A 64 21.74 -9.67 -5.66
N LEU A 65 21.58 -10.34 -4.51
CA LEU A 65 22.61 -11.20 -3.95
C LEU A 65 22.89 -12.39 -4.88
N ALA A 66 21.85 -13.05 -5.39
CA ALA A 66 22.00 -14.15 -6.33
C ALA A 66 22.68 -13.69 -7.64
N ASP A 67 22.29 -12.54 -8.18
CA ASP A 67 22.91 -11.97 -9.37
C ASP A 67 24.39 -11.60 -9.14
N SER A 68 24.71 -11.06 -7.95
CA SER A 68 26.08 -10.76 -7.56
C SER A 68 26.93 -12.02 -7.49
N ALA A 69 26.40 -13.10 -6.92
CA ALA A 69 27.07 -14.40 -6.87
C ALA A 69 27.31 -14.98 -8.28
N ARG A 70 26.34 -14.89 -9.19
CA ARG A 70 26.49 -15.31 -10.60
C ARG A 70 27.56 -14.49 -11.33
N ALA A 71 27.63 -13.19 -11.07
CA ALA A 71 28.59 -12.28 -11.70
C ALA A 71 30.02 -12.39 -11.12
N ALA A 72 30.18 -13.03 -9.96
CA ALA A 72 31.43 -13.07 -9.21
C ALA A 72 32.57 -13.85 -9.89
N SER A 73 32.26 -14.66 -10.91
CA SER A 73 33.25 -15.37 -11.72
C SER A 73 34.26 -14.43 -12.39
N LYS A 74 33.83 -13.21 -12.75
CA LYS A 74 34.72 -12.16 -13.27
C LYS A 74 35.74 -11.65 -12.24
N MET A 75 35.47 -11.88 -10.96
CA MET A 75 36.35 -11.56 -9.84
C MET A 75 37.13 -12.80 -9.36
N GLY A 76 37.06 -13.92 -10.09
CA GLY A 76 37.74 -15.17 -9.72
C GLY A 76 37.03 -15.99 -8.65
N LEU A 77 35.78 -15.65 -8.29
CA LEU A 77 34.97 -16.40 -7.33
C LEU A 77 33.94 -17.27 -8.06
N THR A 78 33.97 -18.58 -7.83
CA THR A 78 33.02 -19.52 -8.43
C THR A 78 32.14 -20.14 -7.36
N PHE A 79 30.83 -20.10 -7.60
CA PHE A 79 29.82 -20.75 -6.77
C PHE A 79 29.13 -21.82 -7.60
N GLU A 80 29.26 -23.08 -7.21
CA GLU A 80 28.58 -24.19 -7.87
C GLU A 80 27.15 -24.35 -7.30
N ASN A 81 26.20 -24.75 -8.15
CA ASN A 81 24.82 -25.10 -7.76
C ASN A 81 24.03 -23.99 -7.03
N LEU A 82 24.19 -22.72 -7.45
CA LEU A 82 23.36 -21.64 -6.92
C LEU A 82 21.89 -21.82 -7.35
N SER A 83 21.05 -22.26 -6.41
CA SER A 83 19.61 -22.40 -6.57
C SER A 83 18.87 -21.53 -5.54
N ILE A 84 17.68 -21.05 -5.90
CA ILE A 84 16.81 -20.30 -5.00
C ILE A 84 15.72 -21.25 -4.48
N ASP A 85 15.76 -21.54 -3.18
CA ASP A 85 14.66 -22.22 -2.50
C ASP A 85 13.53 -21.22 -2.21
N LEU A 86 12.43 -21.32 -2.96
CA LEU A 86 11.28 -20.44 -2.81
C LEU A 86 10.59 -20.59 -1.44
N SER A 87 10.60 -21.78 -0.84
CA SER A 87 10.01 -21.99 0.48
C SER A 87 10.81 -21.26 1.56
N ALA A 88 12.13 -21.42 1.55
CA ALA A 88 13.01 -20.71 2.47
C ALA A 88 12.95 -19.19 2.27
N LEU A 89 12.90 -18.73 1.03
CA LEU A 89 12.76 -17.31 0.69
C LEU A 89 11.46 -16.71 1.24
N ARG A 90 10.32 -17.36 1.00
CA ARG A 90 9.01 -16.94 1.53
C ARG A 90 9.02 -16.88 3.07
N GLN A 91 9.57 -17.91 3.72
CA GLN A 91 9.66 -17.97 5.18
C GLN A 91 10.51 -16.83 5.75
N TRP A 92 11.65 -16.53 5.12
CA TRP A 92 12.51 -15.43 5.53
C TRP A 92 11.80 -14.08 5.39
N ILE A 93 11.13 -13.82 4.26
CA ILE A 93 10.37 -12.57 4.04
C ILE A 93 9.26 -12.42 5.08
N GLU A 94 8.47 -13.47 5.33
CA GLU A 94 7.43 -13.44 6.35
C GLU A 94 8.01 -13.20 7.76
N SER A 95 9.20 -13.74 8.06
CA SER A 95 9.87 -13.45 9.33
C SER A 95 10.22 -11.96 9.50
N VAL A 96 10.66 -11.30 8.42
CA VAL A 96 10.96 -9.86 8.41
C VAL A 96 9.68 -9.06 8.61
N VAL A 97 8.62 -9.38 7.86
CA VAL A 97 7.32 -8.69 7.98
C VAL A 97 6.72 -8.88 9.38
N SER A 98 6.70 -10.12 9.88
CA SER A 98 6.19 -10.45 11.22
C SER A 98 6.96 -9.75 12.33
N GLY A 99 8.30 -9.71 12.23
CA GLY A 99 9.16 -9.02 13.19
C GLY A 99 8.85 -7.53 13.27
N LEU A 100 8.69 -6.87 12.11
CA LEU A 100 8.36 -5.45 12.04
C LEU A 100 6.93 -5.15 12.52
N THR A 101 5.94 -5.97 12.16
CA THR A 101 4.56 -5.82 12.65
C THR A 101 4.51 -5.91 14.18
N LYS A 102 5.14 -6.94 14.77
CA LYS A 102 5.24 -7.08 16.24
C LYS A 102 5.96 -5.89 16.88
N GLY A 103 6.95 -5.33 16.20
CA GLY A 103 7.64 -4.12 16.62
C GLY A 103 6.69 -2.91 16.73
N ILE A 104 5.81 -2.72 15.73
CA ILE A 104 4.78 -1.68 15.72
C ILE A 104 3.79 -1.91 16.87
N ASP A 105 3.27 -3.12 17.03
CA ASP A 105 2.34 -3.47 18.12
C ASP A 105 2.96 -3.13 19.49
N GLY A 106 4.22 -3.51 19.69
CA GLY A 106 4.96 -3.22 20.91
C GLY A 106 5.18 -1.71 21.15
N LEU A 107 5.42 -0.93 20.09
CA LEU A 107 5.61 0.52 20.17
C LEU A 107 4.31 1.25 20.57
N LEU A 108 3.18 0.86 20.00
CA LEU A 108 1.87 1.42 20.31
C LEU A 108 1.44 1.07 21.74
N LYS A 109 1.57 -0.20 22.11
CA LYS A 109 1.27 -0.68 23.48
C LYS A 109 2.07 0.07 24.55
N ARG A 110 3.37 0.31 24.32
CA ARG A 110 4.23 1.06 25.27
C ARG A 110 3.81 2.52 25.45
N ARG A 111 3.09 3.10 24.47
CA ARG A 111 2.57 4.47 24.51
C ARG A 111 1.12 4.55 24.97
N GLY A 112 0.51 3.41 25.32
CA GLY A 112 -0.90 3.38 25.72
C GLY A 112 -1.87 3.68 24.59
N VAL A 113 -1.47 3.50 23.32
CA VAL A 113 -2.40 3.57 22.20
C VAL A 113 -3.27 2.32 22.22
N GLU A 114 -4.59 2.53 22.22
CA GLU A 114 -5.55 1.44 22.03
C GLU A 114 -5.62 1.10 20.54
N VAL A 115 -5.57 -0.19 20.22
CA VAL A 115 -5.75 -0.67 18.84
C VAL A 115 -7.02 -1.49 18.81
N ILE A 116 -7.99 -1.04 18.00
CA ILE A 116 -9.24 -1.76 17.76
C ILE A 116 -9.20 -2.33 16.36
N HIS A 117 -9.44 -3.63 16.25
CA HIS A 117 -9.64 -4.28 14.96
C HIS A 117 -11.09 -4.14 14.52
N GLY A 118 -11.27 -3.68 13.29
CA GLY A 118 -12.58 -3.41 12.71
C GLY A 118 -12.51 -2.36 11.61
N ARG A 119 -13.57 -2.24 10.84
CA ARG A 119 -13.70 -1.25 9.78
C ARG A 119 -14.49 -0.05 10.31
N ALA A 120 -13.88 1.14 10.29
CA ALA A 120 -14.54 2.36 10.75
C ALA A 120 -15.31 3.05 9.61
N LEU A 121 -16.53 3.48 9.90
CA LEU A 121 -17.36 4.31 9.03
C LEU A 121 -17.87 5.49 9.82
N PHE A 122 -17.89 6.68 9.22
CA PHE A 122 -18.52 7.85 9.82
C PHE A 122 -20.04 7.68 9.84
N ASP A 123 -20.64 7.78 11.02
CA ASP A 123 -22.09 7.88 11.24
C ASP A 123 -22.52 9.30 11.66
N GLY A 124 -21.56 10.22 11.71
CA GLY A 124 -21.75 11.63 12.03
C GLY A 124 -20.43 12.40 12.01
N PRO A 125 -20.45 13.72 12.24
CA PRO A 125 -19.25 14.55 12.18
C PRO A 125 -18.20 14.25 13.26
N ARG A 126 -18.56 13.54 14.34
CA ARG A 126 -17.70 13.28 15.52
C ARG A 126 -17.78 11.84 16.00
N SER A 127 -18.25 10.94 15.15
CA SER A 127 -18.69 9.63 15.54
C SER A 127 -18.39 8.62 14.43
N LEU A 128 -17.97 7.42 14.83
CA LEU A 128 -17.71 6.27 13.97
C LEU A 128 -18.56 5.09 14.42
N ILE A 129 -19.05 4.31 13.46
CA ILE A 129 -19.48 2.91 13.69
C ILE A 129 -18.30 2.01 13.32
N LEU A 130 -18.12 0.93 14.08
CA LEU A 130 -17.13 -0.09 13.76
C LEU A 130 -17.81 -1.38 13.30
N GLU A 131 -17.54 -1.80 12.09
CA GLU A 131 -17.93 -3.11 11.58
C GLU A 131 -16.87 -4.15 11.94
N ASN A 132 -17.28 -5.40 12.13
CA ASN A 132 -16.39 -6.51 12.48
C ASN A 132 -15.55 -6.26 13.73
N SER A 133 -16.13 -5.58 14.72
CA SER A 133 -15.53 -5.26 16.01
C SER A 133 -16.49 -5.55 17.15
N ASP A 134 -15.95 -5.86 18.34
CA ASP A 134 -16.75 -5.98 19.57
C ASP A 134 -17.18 -4.60 20.09
N THR A 135 -16.47 -3.53 19.70
CA THR A 135 -16.85 -2.15 20.00
C THR A 135 -17.82 -1.67 18.93
N ALA A 136 -18.98 -1.14 19.33
CA ALA A 136 -20.01 -0.73 18.37
C ALA A 136 -19.70 0.59 17.67
N GLY A 137 -19.01 1.50 18.35
CA GLY A 137 -18.69 2.81 17.80
C GLY A 137 -17.72 3.60 18.67
N ILE A 138 -17.17 4.67 18.10
CA ILE A 138 -16.23 5.59 18.76
C ILE A 138 -16.71 7.01 18.54
N ASP A 139 -16.85 7.77 19.61
CA ASP A 139 -16.99 9.22 19.56
C ASP A 139 -15.61 9.87 19.80
N PHE A 140 -15.27 10.89 19.01
CA PHE A 140 -13.92 11.46 19.00
C PHE A 140 -13.90 12.98 19.05
N ARG A 141 -12.79 13.54 19.58
CA ARG A 141 -12.54 14.99 19.52
C ARG A 141 -11.85 15.39 18.24
N GLU A 142 -10.83 14.66 17.83
CA GLU A 142 -10.14 14.81 16.55
C GLU A 142 -10.07 13.44 15.84
N CYS A 143 -10.09 13.46 14.51
CA CYS A 143 -9.94 12.24 13.71
C CYS A 143 -8.87 12.43 12.63
N ILE A 144 -8.05 11.41 12.41
CA ILE A 144 -7.08 11.36 11.32
C ILE A 144 -7.42 10.17 10.41
N ILE A 145 -7.74 10.46 9.16
CA ILE A 145 -8.02 9.47 8.12
C ILE A 145 -6.70 9.11 7.43
N ALA A 146 -6.30 7.85 7.58
CA ALA A 146 -5.07 7.28 7.02
C ALA A 146 -5.34 5.92 6.34
N THR A 147 -6.49 5.81 5.66
CA THR A 147 -6.98 4.58 5.02
C THR A 147 -6.17 4.16 3.80
N GLY A 148 -5.29 5.03 3.30
CA GLY A 148 -4.32 4.73 2.26
C GLY A 148 -4.98 4.49 0.89
N SER A 149 -4.41 3.55 0.14
CA SER A 149 -4.81 3.22 -1.22
C SER A 149 -4.85 1.71 -1.44
N ARG A 150 -5.45 1.27 -2.54
CA ARG A 150 -5.42 -0.11 -3.04
C ARG A 150 -5.09 -0.14 -4.53
N ILE A 151 -4.72 -1.30 -5.04
CA ILE A 151 -4.36 -1.48 -6.45
C ILE A 151 -5.61 -1.28 -7.31
N ASN A 152 -5.43 -0.74 -8.51
CA ASN A 152 -6.50 -0.71 -9.50
C ASN A 152 -6.78 -2.14 -9.98
N GLU A 153 -8.02 -2.59 -9.82
CA GLU A 153 -8.47 -3.85 -10.38
C GLU A 153 -8.59 -3.72 -11.91
N LEU A 154 -8.31 -4.80 -12.63
CA LEU A 154 -8.71 -4.90 -14.03
C LEU A 154 -10.25 -4.88 -14.12
N PRO A 155 -10.83 -4.46 -15.27
CA PRO A 155 -12.27 -4.46 -15.44
C PRO A 155 -12.90 -5.82 -15.04
N PRO A 156 -14.08 -5.85 -14.39
CA PRO A 156 -14.69 -7.07 -13.84
C PRO A 156 -14.95 -8.19 -14.86
N GLU A 157 -15.01 -7.86 -16.15
CA GLU A 157 -15.06 -8.81 -17.26
C GLU A 157 -13.82 -9.71 -17.35
N TYR A 158 -12.73 -9.35 -16.68
CA TYR A 158 -11.53 -10.15 -16.48
C TYR A 158 -11.49 -10.77 -15.07
N ASP A 159 -12.51 -11.57 -14.71
CA ASP A 159 -12.48 -12.46 -13.53
C ASP A 159 -11.48 -13.62 -13.76
N LEU A 160 -10.23 -13.23 -13.87
CA LEU A 160 -9.10 -14.06 -14.24
C LEU A 160 -8.16 -14.11 -13.04
N ALA A 161 -7.52 -15.26 -12.84
CA ALA A 161 -6.53 -15.46 -11.78
C ALA A 161 -5.18 -14.77 -12.09
N ILE A 162 -5.24 -13.49 -12.46
CA ILE A 162 -4.12 -12.58 -12.74
C ILE A 162 -3.61 -12.06 -11.41
N TRP A 163 -2.29 -11.91 -11.28
CA TRP A 163 -1.70 -11.39 -10.06
C TRP A 163 -1.78 -9.87 -9.97
N SER A 164 -2.20 -9.39 -8.80
CA SER A 164 -1.84 -8.09 -8.27
C SER A 164 -0.41 -8.08 -7.73
N SER A 165 0.12 -6.90 -7.39
CA SER A 165 1.43 -6.82 -6.73
C SER A 165 1.47 -7.57 -5.39
N ALA A 166 0.35 -7.58 -4.65
CA ALA A 166 0.25 -8.29 -3.37
C ALA A 166 0.35 -9.82 -3.54
N GLU A 167 -0.21 -10.37 -4.60
CA GLU A 167 -0.11 -11.81 -4.92
C GLU A 167 1.28 -12.16 -5.44
N ALA A 168 1.83 -11.34 -6.34
CA ALA A 168 3.18 -11.52 -6.86
C ALA A 168 4.25 -11.49 -5.75
N LEU A 169 4.06 -10.70 -4.69
CA LEU A 169 4.96 -10.65 -3.54
C LEU A 169 4.94 -11.89 -2.65
N LYS A 170 3.90 -12.75 -2.76
CA LYS A 170 3.86 -14.06 -2.09
C LYS A 170 4.68 -15.10 -2.83
N ILE A 171 5.08 -14.80 -4.07
CA ILE A 171 5.91 -15.64 -4.94
C ILE A 171 5.29 -17.05 -5.05
N PRO A 172 4.02 -17.23 -5.42
CA PRO A 172 3.39 -18.57 -5.40
C PRO A 172 4.15 -19.59 -6.27
N GLU A 173 4.71 -19.12 -7.38
CA GLU A 173 5.54 -19.87 -8.31
C GLU A 173 6.46 -18.90 -9.08
N VAL A 174 7.35 -19.43 -9.92
CA VAL A 174 8.14 -18.65 -10.87
C VAL A 174 7.70 -19.07 -12.28
N PRO A 175 6.83 -18.29 -12.96
CA PRO A 175 6.37 -18.62 -14.30
C PRO A 175 7.53 -18.58 -15.29
N GLU A 176 7.50 -19.40 -16.34
CA GLU A 176 8.52 -19.37 -17.39
C GLU A 176 8.40 -18.08 -18.22
N ARG A 177 7.16 -17.64 -18.50
CA ARG A 177 6.81 -16.42 -19.23
C ARG A 177 5.84 -15.59 -18.41
N LEU A 178 6.28 -14.39 -17.99
CA LEU A 178 5.49 -13.45 -17.21
C LEU A 178 5.19 -12.19 -18.03
N LEU A 179 3.90 -11.86 -18.17
CA LEU A 179 3.46 -10.56 -18.67
C LEU A 179 3.31 -9.58 -17.50
N VAL A 180 3.96 -8.43 -17.56
CA VAL A 180 3.77 -7.32 -16.61
C VAL A 180 3.05 -6.18 -17.33
N VAL A 181 1.87 -5.81 -16.83
CA VAL A 181 1.05 -4.72 -17.38
C VAL A 181 1.20 -3.49 -16.50
N GLY A 182 1.81 -2.44 -17.04
CA GLY A 182 2.13 -1.20 -16.34
C GLY A 182 3.63 -1.05 -16.08
N GLY A 183 4.21 0.03 -16.59
CA GLY A 183 5.61 0.43 -16.52
C GLY A 183 5.95 1.38 -15.38
N GLY A 184 5.09 1.46 -14.36
CA GLY A 184 5.38 2.15 -13.10
C GLY A 184 6.43 1.41 -12.25
N TYR A 185 6.88 2.06 -11.17
CA TYR A 185 7.95 1.51 -10.32
C TYR A 185 7.60 0.13 -9.71
N ILE A 186 6.32 -0.14 -9.41
CA ILE A 186 5.87 -1.44 -8.87
C ILE A 186 6.06 -2.55 -9.92
N GLY A 187 5.56 -2.33 -11.14
CA GLY A 187 5.69 -3.30 -12.23
C GLY A 187 7.16 -3.55 -12.57
N LEU A 188 7.98 -2.50 -12.57
CA LEU A 188 9.41 -2.61 -12.83
C LEU A 188 10.16 -3.37 -11.73
N GLU A 189 9.94 -3.04 -10.45
CA GLU A 189 10.55 -3.74 -9.31
C GLU A 189 10.22 -5.24 -9.37
N LEU A 190 8.94 -5.58 -9.52
CA LEU A 190 8.51 -6.98 -9.56
C LEU A 190 8.96 -7.70 -10.82
N GLY A 191 8.94 -7.04 -11.98
CA GLY A 191 9.50 -7.60 -13.21
C GLY A 191 10.98 -7.97 -13.02
N LEU A 192 11.78 -7.09 -12.41
CA LEU A 192 13.20 -7.36 -12.13
C LEU A 192 13.38 -8.52 -11.14
N VAL A 193 12.53 -8.61 -10.10
CA VAL A 193 12.53 -9.74 -9.17
C VAL A 193 12.27 -11.05 -9.92
N TYR A 194 11.18 -11.14 -10.68
CA TYR A 194 10.83 -12.36 -11.40
C TYR A 194 11.85 -12.73 -12.49
N ALA A 195 12.41 -11.75 -13.18
CA ALA A 195 13.52 -11.99 -14.12
C ALA A 195 14.76 -12.58 -13.43
N GLY A 196 15.12 -12.08 -12.25
CA GLY A 196 16.26 -12.62 -11.49
C GLY A 196 15.98 -13.97 -10.80
N LEU A 197 14.70 -14.29 -10.55
CA LEU A 197 14.25 -15.63 -10.15
C LEU A 197 14.26 -16.63 -11.31
N GLY A 198 14.10 -16.16 -12.56
CA GLY A 198 14.26 -16.97 -13.78
C GLY A 198 13.19 -16.78 -14.84
N SER A 199 12.16 -15.96 -14.60
CA SER A 199 11.08 -15.72 -15.57
C SER A 199 11.56 -14.92 -16.79
N ARG A 200 11.06 -15.27 -17.98
CA ARG A 200 11.14 -14.40 -19.16
C ARG A 200 10.03 -13.35 -19.06
N VAL A 201 10.43 -12.13 -18.74
CA VAL A 201 9.49 -11.04 -18.47
C VAL A 201 9.26 -10.21 -19.73
N THR A 202 7.99 -10.08 -20.13
CA THR A 202 7.54 -9.08 -21.12
C THR A 202 6.77 -8.00 -20.38
N MET A 203 7.18 -6.75 -20.52
CA MET A 203 6.51 -5.61 -19.90
C MET A 203 5.81 -4.76 -20.96
N VAL A 204 4.55 -4.42 -20.70
CA VAL A 204 3.72 -3.59 -21.58
C VAL A 204 3.30 -2.33 -20.82
N GLU A 205 3.57 -1.18 -21.40
CA GLU A 205 3.21 0.14 -20.90
C GLU A 205 2.46 0.92 -21.99
N PHE A 206 1.30 1.46 -21.61
CA PHE A 206 0.47 2.26 -22.49
C PHE A 206 1.10 3.61 -22.81
N LEU A 207 1.83 4.17 -21.85
CA LEU A 207 2.48 5.46 -21.96
C LEU A 207 3.76 5.42 -22.81
N PRO A 208 4.26 6.57 -23.28
CA PRO A 208 5.47 6.63 -24.11
C PRO A 208 6.78 6.19 -23.45
N ARG A 209 6.78 6.08 -22.12
CA ARG A 209 7.97 5.70 -21.35
C ARG A 209 7.60 5.06 -20.03
N LEU A 210 8.51 4.23 -19.52
CA LEU A 210 8.45 3.72 -18.16
C LEU A 210 8.68 4.85 -17.14
N LEU A 211 8.27 4.62 -15.89
CA LEU A 211 8.53 5.51 -14.75
C LEU A 211 8.13 6.97 -15.01
N LEU A 212 6.93 7.17 -15.56
CA LEU A 212 6.40 8.52 -15.81
C LEU A 212 6.37 9.31 -14.50
N GLY A 213 7.13 10.40 -14.45
CA GLY A 213 7.35 11.22 -13.24
C GLY A 213 8.81 11.32 -12.84
N ALA A 214 9.67 10.42 -13.32
CA ALA A 214 11.13 10.55 -13.20
C ALA A 214 11.74 11.29 -14.41
N ASP A 215 12.92 11.87 -14.21
CA ASP A 215 13.66 12.56 -15.27
C ASP A 215 14.09 11.56 -16.38
N PRO A 216 13.92 11.92 -17.67
CA PRO A 216 14.16 10.99 -18.78
C PRO A 216 15.57 10.39 -18.81
N ASP A 217 16.59 11.18 -18.50
CA ASP A 217 18.00 10.77 -18.50
C ASP A 217 18.28 9.69 -17.44
N LEU A 218 17.65 9.77 -16.27
CA LEU A 218 17.70 8.72 -15.25
C LEU A 218 16.98 7.45 -15.73
N VAL A 219 15.81 7.61 -16.36
CA VAL A 219 15.02 6.48 -16.88
C VAL A 219 15.78 5.71 -17.96
N GLU A 220 16.52 6.40 -18.84
CA GLU A 220 17.32 5.76 -19.90
C GLU A 220 18.35 4.76 -19.33
N VAL A 221 19.02 5.12 -18.24
CA VAL A 221 20.00 4.23 -17.57
C VAL A 221 19.31 2.98 -17.02
N VAL A 222 18.14 3.16 -16.42
CA VAL A 222 17.35 2.04 -15.86
C VAL A 222 16.84 1.14 -16.98
N VAL A 223 16.23 1.69 -18.03
CA VAL A 223 15.71 0.96 -19.19
C VAL A 223 16.83 0.17 -19.88
N LYS A 224 18.00 0.76 -20.06
CA LYS A 224 19.17 0.08 -20.64
C LYS A 224 19.57 -1.18 -19.86
N ASN A 225 19.45 -1.16 -18.54
CA ASN A 225 19.71 -2.35 -17.73
C ASN A 225 18.54 -3.35 -17.76
N CYS A 226 17.29 -2.87 -17.78
CA CYS A 226 16.12 -3.73 -17.91
C CYS A 226 16.10 -4.51 -19.22
N LYS A 227 16.52 -3.90 -20.34
CA LYS A 227 16.65 -4.56 -21.66
C LYS A 227 17.62 -5.75 -21.68
N LYS A 228 18.50 -5.88 -20.68
CA LYS A 228 19.40 -7.04 -20.53
C LYS A 228 18.75 -8.20 -19.75
N LYS A 229 17.69 -7.92 -18.99
CA LYS A 229 17.03 -8.85 -18.08
C LYS A 229 15.65 -9.28 -18.55
N PHE A 230 14.93 -8.41 -19.25
CA PHE A 230 13.60 -8.68 -19.77
C PHE A 230 13.66 -9.25 -21.18
N GLU A 231 12.70 -10.11 -21.51
CA GLU A 231 12.49 -10.64 -22.86
C GLU A 231 12.05 -9.51 -23.79
N SER A 232 11.15 -8.63 -23.32
CA SER A 232 10.70 -7.46 -24.07
C SER A 232 10.18 -6.33 -23.18
N ILE A 233 10.29 -5.10 -23.70
CA ILE A 233 9.70 -3.88 -23.12
C ILE A 233 8.99 -3.16 -24.25
N LEU A 234 7.66 -3.09 -24.15
CA LEU A 234 6.77 -2.49 -25.13
C LEU A 234 6.13 -1.24 -24.51
N VAL A 235 6.59 -0.05 -24.90
CA VAL A 235 5.96 1.24 -24.56
C VAL A 235 4.99 1.66 -25.67
N GLU A 236 4.14 2.65 -25.43
CA GLU A 236 3.09 3.05 -26.39
C GLU A 236 2.24 1.85 -26.84
N SER A 237 1.96 0.94 -25.90
CA SER A 237 1.41 -0.37 -26.18
C SER A 237 0.24 -0.69 -25.29
N LYS A 238 -0.83 -1.22 -25.88
CA LYS A 238 -2.06 -1.53 -25.17
C LYS A 238 -2.26 -3.05 -25.09
N VAL A 239 -2.48 -3.57 -23.88
CA VAL A 239 -3.07 -4.90 -23.73
C VAL A 239 -4.56 -4.76 -24.01
N ALA A 240 -5.00 -5.24 -25.17
CA ALA A 240 -6.38 -5.09 -25.64
C ALA A 240 -7.31 -6.15 -25.05
N ASP A 241 -6.80 -7.35 -24.80
CA ASP A 241 -7.58 -8.48 -24.28
C ASP A 241 -6.65 -9.49 -23.58
N ILE A 242 -7.16 -10.17 -22.56
CA ILE A 242 -6.49 -11.27 -21.87
C ILE A 242 -7.50 -12.40 -21.72
N LYS A 243 -7.14 -13.60 -22.18
CA LYS A 243 -7.95 -14.81 -22.04
C LYS A 243 -7.20 -15.88 -21.27
N LYS A 244 -7.89 -16.54 -20.35
CA LYS A 244 -7.35 -17.75 -19.71
C LYS A 244 -7.38 -18.93 -20.66
N THR A 245 -6.32 -19.72 -20.66
CA THR A 245 -6.20 -20.99 -21.39
C THR A 245 -6.09 -22.15 -20.41
N SER A 246 -5.94 -23.37 -20.91
CA SER A 246 -5.69 -24.56 -20.07
C SER A 246 -4.34 -24.53 -19.34
N SER A 247 -3.37 -23.76 -19.84
CA SER A 247 -1.98 -23.74 -19.37
C SER A 247 -1.49 -22.36 -18.91
N GLY A 248 -2.33 -21.33 -18.95
CA GLY A 248 -1.94 -19.96 -18.57
C GLY A 248 -2.89 -18.93 -19.18
N PHE A 249 -2.31 -17.99 -19.92
CA PHE A 249 -3.00 -16.84 -20.50
C PHE A 249 -2.53 -16.56 -21.92
N THR A 250 -3.46 -16.08 -22.73
CA THR A 250 -3.19 -15.48 -24.03
C THR A 250 -3.52 -14.00 -23.93
N ALA A 251 -2.56 -13.13 -24.23
CA ALA A 251 -2.76 -11.68 -24.25
C ALA A 251 -2.68 -11.15 -25.68
N THR A 252 -3.62 -10.28 -26.03
CA THR A 252 -3.64 -9.52 -27.28
C THR A 252 -3.06 -8.14 -27.02
N ILE A 253 -1.96 -7.82 -27.70
CA ILE A 253 -1.20 -6.59 -27.50
C ILE A 253 -1.17 -5.79 -28.80
N GLU A 254 -1.61 -4.54 -28.73
CA GLU A 254 -1.46 -3.56 -29.79
C GLU A 254 -0.15 -2.80 -29.58
N HIS A 255 0.75 -2.85 -30.57
CA HIS A 255 2.04 -2.18 -30.56
C HIS A 255 2.39 -1.71 -31.97
N GLU A 256 2.80 -0.45 -32.13
CA GLU A 256 3.17 0.14 -33.43
C GLU A 256 2.10 -0.04 -34.53
N GLY A 257 0.81 0.06 -34.15
CA GLY A 257 -0.32 -0.13 -35.06
C GLY A 257 -0.55 -1.57 -35.51
N LYS A 258 0.17 -2.55 -34.94
CA LYS A 258 -0.01 -3.98 -35.17
C LYS A 258 -0.58 -4.66 -33.93
N THR A 259 -1.51 -5.56 -34.14
CA THR A 259 -2.03 -6.44 -33.09
C THR A 259 -1.28 -7.76 -33.14
N HIS A 260 -0.72 -8.18 -32.02
CA HIS A 260 -0.08 -9.49 -31.87
C HIS A 260 -0.64 -10.21 -30.64
N THR A 261 -0.64 -11.53 -30.72
CA THR A 261 -1.12 -12.39 -29.64
C THR A 261 0.06 -13.21 -29.11
N ALA A 262 0.22 -13.26 -27.79
CA ALA A 262 1.30 -13.99 -27.14
C ALA A 262 0.78 -14.78 -25.94
N GLU A 263 1.43 -15.92 -25.68
CA GLU A 263 1.14 -16.79 -24.53
C GLU A 263 2.07 -16.49 -23.36
N PHE A 264 1.50 -16.56 -22.16
CA PHE A 264 2.16 -16.34 -20.88
C PHE A 264 1.63 -17.35 -19.86
N ASP A 265 2.48 -17.79 -18.94
CA ASP A 265 2.02 -18.68 -17.85
C ASP A 265 1.27 -17.85 -16.80
N GLN A 266 1.64 -16.57 -16.65
CA GLN A 266 1.02 -15.65 -15.71
C GLN A 266 1.06 -14.20 -16.19
N VAL A 267 0.12 -13.41 -15.68
CA VAL A 267 0.05 -11.96 -15.84
C VAL A 267 0.12 -11.28 -14.47
N LEU A 268 0.88 -10.18 -14.40
CA LEU A 268 0.94 -9.26 -13.27
C LEU A 268 0.36 -7.90 -13.70
N ALA A 269 -0.74 -7.49 -13.08
CA ALA A 269 -1.33 -6.17 -13.26
C ALA A 269 -0.75 -5.17 -12.24
N ALA A 270 -0.04 -4.16 -12.74
CA ALA A 270 0.57 -3.08 -11.97
C ALA A 270 0.10 -1.69 -12.49
N VAL A 271 -1.20 -1.57 -12.76
CA VAL A 271 -1.86 -0.43 -13.44
C VAL A 271 -2.25 0.72 -12.51
N GLY A 272 -1.41 1.01 -11.52
CA GLY A 272 -1.62 2.09 -10.57
C GLY A 272 -2.48 1.72 -9.36
N ARG A 273 -2.86 2.75 -8.60
CA ARG A 273 -3.53 2.64 -7.30
C ARG A 273 -4.64 3.68 -7.19
N ARG A 274 -5.68 3.35 -6.44
CA ARG A 274 -6.82 4.24 -6.11
C ARG A 274 -6.91 4.44 -4.59
N PRO A 275 -7.29 5.65 -4.12
CA PRO A 275 -7.46 5.91 -2.70
C PRO A 275 -8.60 5.07 -2.09
N ASN A 276 -8.48 4.77 -0.79
CA ASN A 276 -9.51 4.06 -0.03
C ASN A 276 -10.47 5.06 0.61
N THR A 277 -11.36 5.63 -0.20
CA THR A 277 -12.39 6.60 0.21
C THR A 277 -13.82 6.05 0.10
N ASP A 278 -14.00 4.93 -0.59
CA ASP A 278 -15.31 4.31 -0.80
C ASP A 278 -15.90 3.74 0.50
N ASN A 279 -17.21 3.94 0.68
CA ASN A 279 -18.00 3.34 1.76
C ASN A 279 -17.42 3.63 3.16
N LEU A 280 -16.90 4.85 3.39
CA LEU A 280 -16.42 5.33 4.69
C LEU A 280 -17.40 6.29 5.38
N GLY A 281 -18.52 6.66 4.74
CA GLY A 281 -19.47 7.65 5.28
C GLY A 281 -18.94 9.09 5.27
N LEU A 282 -17.97 9.40 4.41
CA LEU A 282 -17.30 10.71 4.35
C LEU A 282 -18.29 11.87 4.15
N GLU A 283 -19.34 11.63 3.37
CA GLU A 283 -20.44 12.55 3.13
C GLU A 283 -21.22 12.88 4.41
N THR A 284 -21.39 11.90 5.31
CA THR A 284 -22.09 12.08 6.59
C THR A 284 -21.25 12.90 7.56
N ALA A 285 -19.93 12.85 7.43
CA ALA A 285 -19.00 13.70 8.17
C ALA A 285 -18.82 15.10 7.54
N GLY A 286 -19.28 15.33 6.30
CA GLY A 286 -19.08 16.60 5.58
C GLY A 286 -17.70 16.74 4.93
N ILE A 287 -17.04 15.61 4.63
CA ILE A 287 -15.71 15.57 4.01
C ILE A 287 -15.86 15.59 2.47
N VAL A 288 -15.02 16.38 1.81
CA VAL A 288 -15.07 16.60 0.36
C VAL A 288 -13.95 15.80 -0.33
N LEU A 289 -14.30 15.17 -1.46
CA LEU A 289 -13.36 14.52 -2.35
C LEU A 289 -13.14 15.37 -3.60
N ASN A 290 -11.93 15.34 -4.15
CA ASN A 290 -11.63 15.94 -5.45
C ASN A 290 -12.07 15.00 -6.60
N GLY A 291 -11.86 15.43 -7.85
CA GLY A 291 -12.20 14.65 -9.05
C GLY A 291 -11.44 13.32 -9.21
N GLU A 292 -10.38 13.08 -8.44
CA GLU A 292 -9.60 11.84 -8.42
C GLU A 292 -10.01 10.90 -7.25
N GLY A 293 -11.05 11.28 -6.49
CA GLY A 293 -11.52 10.52 -5.33
C GLY A 293 -10.63 10.64 -4.09
N LEU A 294 -9.70 11.61 -4.07
CA LEU A 294 -8.82 11.91 -2.93
C LEU A 294 -9.50 12.90 -1.98
N ILE A 295 -9.23 12.79 -0.68
CA ILE A 295 -9.74 13.74 0.31
C ILE A 295 -9.03 15.09 0.14
N GLU A 296 -9.82 16.14 -0.06
CA GLU A 296 -9.28 17.49 -0.13
C GLU A 296 -8.77 17.94 1.24
N VAL A 297 -7.52 18.43 1.26
CA VAL A 297 -6.87 18.90 2.47
C VAL A 297 -6.10 20.18 2.23
N THR A 298 -5.95 20.99 3.28
CA THR A 298 -4.97 22.07 3.32
C THR A 298 -3.55 21.48 3.34
N PRO A 299 -2.48 22.30 3.17
CA PRO A 299 -1.10 21.84 3.33
C PRO A 299 -0.84 21.17 4.69
N GLU A 300 -1.62 21.53 5.71
CA GLU A 300 -1.59 20.92 7.04
C GLU A 300 -2.41 19.61 7.18
N GLY A 301 -2.90 19.04 6.08
CA GLY A 301 -3.69 17.81 6.11
C GLY A 301 -5.09 17.98 6.71
N ARG A 302 -5.56 19.21 6.92
CA ARG A 302 -6.91 19.48 7.47
C ARG A 302 -7.96 19.44 6.35
N THR A 303 -9.07 18.75 6.61
CA THR A 303 -10.22 18.68 5.69
C THR A 303 -11.11 19.93 5.79
N ALA A 304 -12.22 19.98 5.04
CA ALA A 304 -13.26 21.02 5.23
C ALA A 304 -13.86 21.02 6.65
N VAL A 305 -13.73 19.93 7.40
CA VAL A 305 -14.21 19.78 8.78
C VAL A 305 -13.06 20.05 9.75
N PRO A 306 -13.11 21.10 10.59
CA PRO A 306 -11.92 21.60 11.31
C PRO A 306 -11.20 20.62 12.24
N HIS A 307 -11.92 19.61 12.75
CA HIS A 307 -11.39 18.59 13.66
C HIS A 307 -11.13 17.24 12.99
N ILE A 308 -11.23 17.17 11.65
CA ILE A 308 -10.90 15.97 10.86
C ILE A 308 -9.74 16.30 9.92
N TYR A 309 -8.74 15.43 9.94
CA TYR A 309 -7.53 15.49 9.13
C TYR A 309 -7.46 14.25 8.24
N ALA A 310 -6.72 14.31 7.13
CA ALA A 310 -6.38 13.16 6.30
C ALA A 310 -4.91 13.21 5.87
N ILE A 311 -4.27 12.05 5.76
CA ILE A 311 -2.84 11.92 5.45
C ILE A 311 -2.55 10.68 4.58
N GLY A 312 -1.42 10.71 3.88
CA GLY A 312 -0.90 9.59 3.11
C GLY A 312 -1.50 9.47 1.71
N ASP A 313 -1.73 8.24 1.25
CA ASP A 313 -2.17 7.98 -0.11
C ASP A 313 -3.64 8.37 -0.37
N VAL A 314 -4.40 8.71 0.68
CA VAL A 314 -5.79 9.17 0.57
C VAL A 314 -5.89 10.66 0.25
N THR A 315 -4.76 11.38 0.23
CA THR A 315 -4.67 12.83 -0.04
C THR A 315 -3.84 13.13 -1.29
N PRO A 316 -3.99 14.33 -1.91
CA PRO A 316 -3.20 14.76 -3.07
C PRO A 316 -1.68 14.61 -2.89
N GLY A 317 -0.99 14.31 -4.00
CA GLY A 317 0.45 14.08 -4.05
C GLY A 317 0.84 12.60 -4.17
N PRO A 318 2.14 12.30 -4.29
CA PRO A 318 2.58 10.96 -4.65
C PRO A 318 2.31 9.94 -3.52
N PRO A 319 1.82 8.72 -3.82
CA PRO A 319 1.53 7.69 -2.83
C PRO A 319 2.81 7.03 -2.32
N LEU A 320 3.47 7.69 -1.36
CA LEU A 320 4.78 7.31 -0.83
C LEU A 320 4.72 7.20 0.70
N ALA A 321 5.23 6.10 1.24
CA ALA A 321 5.20 5.85 2.68
C ALA A 321 5.89 6.97 3.48
N HIS A 322 6.99 7.53 2.99
CA HIS A 322 7.70 8.62 3.66
C HIS A 322 6.94 9.97 3.60
N LYS A 323 6.14 10.21 2.55
CA LYS A 323 5.18 11.33 2.51
C LYS A 323 4.19 11.17 3.67
N ALA A 324 3.53 10.01 3.76
CA ALA A 324 2.57 9.72 4.83
C ALA A 324 3.18 9.87 6.25
N ILE A 325 4.40 9.38 6.44
CA ILE A 325 5.15 9.52 7.71
C ILE A 325 5.45 11.00 8.01
N ARG A 326 5.76 11.81 6.99
CA ARG A 326 6.04 13.23 7.16
C ARG A 326 4.78 13.99 7.52
N GLU A 327 3.69 13.77 6.80
CA GLU A 327 2.38 14.41 7.07
C GLU A 327 1.88 14.08 8.49
N ALA A 328 2.06 12.84 8.94
CA ALA A 328 1.75 12.42 10.31
C ALA A 328 2.52 13.18 11.41
N LYS A 329 3.68 13.77 11.08
CA LYS A 329 4.56 14.47 12.04
C LYS A 329 4.37 15.98 12.03
N VAL A 330 4.02 16.58 10.89
CA VAL A 330 4.11 18.04 10.70
C VAL A 330 2.84 18.74 11.18
N ASP A 331 1.64 18.17 10.97
CA ASP A 331 0.45 19.03 10.97
C ASP A 331 -0.80 18.55 11.72
N SER A 332 -1.07 17.26 11.81
CA SER A 332 -2.34 16.78 12.40
C SER A 332 -2.45 16.97 13.92
N LEU A 333 -1.33 17.18 14.63
CA LEU A 333 -1.29 17.11 16.11
C LEU A 333 -0.53 18.26 16.79
N VAL A 334 0.26 19.02 16.03
CA VAL A 334 1.21 20.00 16.61
C VAL A 334 0.52 21.32 16.98
N ARG A 335 -0.54 21.72 16.26
CA ARG A 335 -1.19 23.04 16.48
C ARG A 335 -2.24 23.06 17.60
N THR A 336 -2.82 21.92 17.99
CA THR A 336 -3.77 21.85 19.12
C THR A 336 -3.11 22.14 20.48
N GLN A 337 -1.78 22.12 20.57
CA GLN A 337 -1.06 22.37 21.82
C GLN A 337 -1.06 23.83 22.26
N ASN A 338 -1.27 24.81 21.37
CA ASN A 338 -1.18 26.23 21.76
C ASN A 338 -2.42 26.76 22.50
N HIS A 339 -3.53 26.00 22.59
CA HIS A 339 -4.75 26.50 23.22
C HIS A 339 -5.42 25.61 24.29
N LEU A 340 -4.97 24.37 24.52
CA LEU A 340 -5.69 23.47 25.44
C LEU A 340 -4.75 22.72 26.40
N ARG A 341 -4.04 23.47 27.24
CA ARG A 341 -3.65 22.94 28.57
C ARG A 341 -4.67 23.42 29.60
N LYS A 342 -5.23 22.45 30.33
CA LYS A 342 -6.11 22.53 31.52
C LYS A 342 -7.62 22.34 31.26
N ARG A 343 -8.06 21.07 31.13
CA ARG A 343 -9.14 20.47 31.94
C ARG A 343 -9.37 19.01 31.51
N PRO A 344 -9.44 18.04 32.45
CA PRO A 344 -9.90 16.70 32.15
C PRO A 344 -11.36 16.77 31.70
N TRP A 345 -11.65 16.15 30.57
CA TRP A 345 -13.00 16.09 30.02
C TRP A 345 -13.74 14.93 30.68
N ARG A 346 -14.80 15.27 31.41
CA ARG A 346 -15.85 14.34 31.80
C ARG A 346 -17.15 15.04 31.49
N TYR A 347 -17.90 14.53 30.52
CA TYR A 347 -19.26 15.01 30.30
C TYR A 347 -20.08 14.63 31.53
N ARG A 348 -20.52 15.63 32.31
CA ARG A 348 -21.50 15.42 33.37
C ARG A 348 -22.79 14.97 32.70
N GLN A 349 -23.17 13.71 32.88
CA GLN A 349 -24.57 13.33 32.75
C GLN A 349 -25.37 14.19 33.72
N ARG A 350 -26.19 15.10 33.19
CA ARG A 350 -27.28 15.70 33.95
C ARG A 350 -28.47 14.76 33.77
N GLY A 351 -28.95 14.24 34.90
CA GLY A 351 -30.16 13.43 34.96
C GLY A 351 -31.44 14.25 34.84
#